data_AF-A0A6A7LHD0-F1
#
_entry.id   AF-A0A6A7LHD0-F1
#
_cell.length_a   1.000
_cell.length_b   1.000
_cell.length_c   1.000
_cell.angle_alpha   90.00
_cell.angle_beta   90.00
_cell.angle_gamma   90.00
#
_symmetry.space_group_name_H-M   'P 1'
#
loop_
_entity.id
_entity.type
_entity.pdbx_description
1 polymer ?
#
loop_
_entity_poly.entity_id
_entity_poly.type
_entity_poly.pdbx_seq_one_letter_code
_entity_poly.pdbx_strand_id
1 'polypeptide(L)'
;MAERDRAVDEDKINEIQKTFENRSSDLQRSFIILVGVGLFFFFLLLLPYYSLKLESERLSRSDWLLDDTSVVIGLLNDIINQSTSIEEQSNQFNIEHAKIKEDVETYAASLNKIHYLLNRTGIAITGAGIQRLIEQIPLNPACDPLAPISRGWVDCNLQVRNNQSAFTIKNLYSSTFSAISPIQSQLVSDAEEVEGLIGNIRKQLSAESTSANQESNSTLTLPSVQPPVDQIATDLGPTPYLSNVTNELRNLRTYSAPSTGVLEFTQALSPQTREKIIQFRTELERFRNGFEAGVSFVVDGIKRLEGRFNQFESPLGNIPLGLNEAIVWFPFFLAAGFFVFSHILQQTMIIKKELHTLMQARNDPRAIARIDRHITILSSLWIDPIIPKRKQPVQLVLFFVPFLLFIASSLLVNSIVTLDNPDIREDDPFIAANSFNLGIYNWLFIVSWGLIIAGYVRILFFRI
;
A
#
# COMPACT_ATOMS: atom_id res chain seq x y z
N MET A 1 -63.05 -38.73 -47.08
CA MET A 1 -62.18 -39.26 -46.00
C MET A 1 -60.75 -38.76 -46.17
N ALA A 2 -60.08 -39.05 -47.29
CA ALA A 2 -58.70 -38.59 -47.55
C ALA A 2 -58.44 -37.07 -47.41
N GLU A 3 -59.43 -36.23 -47.69
CA GLU A 3 -59.32 -34.76 -47.57
C GLU A 3 -59.48 -34.26 -46.12
N ARG A 4 -60.23 -35.03 -45.30
CA ARG A 4 -60.43 -34.76 -43.87
C ARG A 4 -59.18 -35.16 -43.07
N ASP A 5 -58.57 -36.28 -43.43
CA ASP A 5 -57.33 -36.76 -42.80
C ASP A 5 -56.14 -35.82 -43.11
N ARG A 6 -56.10 -35.23 -44.31
CA ARG A 6 -55.08 -34.22 -44.67
C ARG A 6 -55.20 -32.91 -43.90
N ALA A 7 -56.42 -32.46 -43.61
CA ALA A 7 -56.66 -31.22 -42.85
C ALA A 7 -56.24 -31.36 -41.38
N VAL A 8 -56.50 -32.52 -40.77
CA VAL A 8 -56.10 -32.82 -39.38
C VAL A 8 -54.57 -32.88 -39.23
N ASP A 9 -53.87 -33.42 -40.23
CA ASP A 9 -52.40 -33.44 -40.23
C ASP A 9 -51.77 -32.05 -40.43
N GLU A 10 -52.41 -31.15 -41.19
CA GLU A 10 -51.91 -29.77 -41.37
C GLU A 10 -52.06 -28.93 -40.10
N ASP A 11 -53.17 -29.06 -39.37
CA ASP A 11 -53.37 -28.38 -38.10
C ASP A 11 -52.32 -28.81 -37.07
N LYS A 12 -52.03 -30.11 -36.98
CA LYS A 12 -51.01 -30.66 -36.08
C LYS A 12 -49.60 -30.17 -36.42
N ILE A 13 -49.26 -30.10 -37.71
CA ILE A 13 -47.95 -29.59 -38.16
C ILE A 13 -47.81 -28.10 -37.84
N ASN A 14 -48.85 -27.30 -38.08
CA ASN A 14 -48.84 -25.87 -37.78
C ASN A 14 -48.71 -25.61 -36.27
N GLU A 15 -49.35 -26.42 -35.44
CA GLU A 15 -49.25 -26.34 -33.98
C GLU A 15 -47.83 -26.65 -33.48
N ILE A 16 -47.20 -27.72 -34.00
CA ILE A 16 -45.83 -28.09 -33.65
C ILE A 16 -44.84 -27.02 -34.13
N GLN A 17 -45.03 -26.47 -35.33
CA GLN A 17 -44.19 -25.38 -35.85
C GLN A 17 -44.27 -24.12 -34.97
N LYS A 18 -45.49 -23.69 -34.60
CA LYS A 18 -45.68 -22.54 -33.71
C LYS A 18 -45.05 -22.78 -32.33
N THR A 19 -45.15 -24.00 -31.82
CA THR A 19 -44.52 -24.40 -30.55
C THR A 19 -42.99 -24.35 -30.66
N PHE A 20 -42.42 -24.81 -31.77
CA PHE A 20 -40.99 -24.73 -32.05
C PHE A 20 -40.49 -23.28 -32.11
N GLU A 21 -41.19 -22.40 -32.83
CA GLU A 21 -40.83 -20.99 -32.96
C GLU A 21 -40.79 -20.28 -31.60
N ASN A 22 -41.84 -20.48 -30.78
CA ASN A 22 -41.89 -19.93 -29.42
C ASN A 22 -40.72 -20.41 -28.56
N ARG A 23 -40.48 -21.72 -28.51
CA ARG A 23 -39.38 -22.28 -27.69
C ARG A 23 -37.99 -21.93 -28.19
N SER A 24 -37.82 -21.79 -29.50
CA SER A 24 -36.56 -21.32 -30.09
C SER A 24 -36.26 -19.87 -29.67
N SER A 25 -37.29 -19.01 -29.60
CA SER A 25 -37.14 -17.65 -29.09
C SER A 25 -36.78 -17.64 -27.61
N ASP A 26 -37.47 -18.45 -26.80
CA ASP A 26 -37.20 -18.57 -25.36
C ASP A 26 -35.80 -19.11 -25.08
N LEU A 27 -35.31 -20.05 -25.89
CA LEU A 27 -33.95 -20.58 -25.81
C LEU A 27 -32.91 -19.48 -26.04
N GLN A 28 -33.07 -18.68 -27.10
CA GLN A 28 -32.16 -17.58 -27.40
C GLN A 28 -32.16 -16.52 -26.31
N ARG A 29 -33.35 -16.14 -25.81
CA ARG A 29 -33.49 -15.21 -24.69
C ARG A 29 -32.80 -15.74 -23.44
N SER A 30 -33.03 -17.00 -23.10
CA SER A 30 -32.44 -17.64 -21.92
C SER A 30 -30.91 -17.67 -21.98
N PHE A 31 -30.33 -17.97 -23.14
CA PHE A 31 -28.87 -17.95 -23.31
C PHE A 31 -28.29 -16.53 -23.21
N ILE A 32 -28.92 -15.55 -23.87
CA ILE A 32 -28.47 -14.16 -23.82
C ILE A 32 -28.53 -13.64 -22.38
N ILE A 33 -29.58 -13.97 -21.64
CA ILE A 33 -29.70 -13.62 -20.22
C ILE A 33 -28.61 -14.31 -19.41
N LEU A 34 -28.43 -15.64 -19.56
CA LEU A 34 -27.42 -16.40 -18.82
C LEU A 34 -26.00 -15.86 -19.03
N VAL A 35 -25.59 -15.68 -20.29
CA VAL A 35 -24.25 -15.20 -20.63
C VAL A 35 -24.11 -13.71 -20.33
N GLY A 36 -25.12 -12.91 -20.64
CA GLY A 36 -25.11 -11.46 -20.39
C GLY A 36 -25.02 -11.12 -18.91
N VAL A 37 -25.88 -11.72 -18.08
CA VAL A 37 -25.83 -11.57 -16.61
C VAL A 37 -24.53 -12.17 -16.06
N GLY A 38 -24.10 -13.33 -16.58
CA GLY A 38 -22.85 -13.96 -16.17
C GLY A 38 -21.62 -13.06 -16.42
N LEU A 39 -21.50 -12.49 -17.62
CA LEU A 39 -20.42 -11.56 -17.96
C LEU A 39 -20.51 -10.26 -17.16
N PHE A 40 -21.71 -9.70 -17.02
CA PHE A 40 -21.94 -8.48 -16.23
C PHE A 40 -21.44 -8.67 -14.80
N PHE A 41 -21.87 -9.74 -14.13
CA PHE A 41 -21.51 -10.00 -12.75
C PHE A 41 -20.02 -10.35 -12.62
N PHE A 42 -19.48 -11.14 -13.55
CA PHE A 42 -18.06 -11.50 -13.54
C PHE A 42 -17.15 -10.25 -13.65
N PHE A 43 -17.38 -9.38 -14.63
CA PHE A 43 -16.49 -8.24 -14.90
C PHE A 43 -16.74 -7.02 -14.02
N LEU A 44 -17.99 -6.78 -13.59
CA LEU A 44 -18.31 -5.58 -12.80
C LEU A 44 -18.29 -5.82 -11.30
N LEU A 45 -18.32 -7.08 -10.86
CA LEU A 45 -18.44 -7.40 -9.44
C LEU A 45 -17.35 -8.37 -8.99
N LEU A 46 -17.31 -9.58 -9.54
CA LEU A 46 -16.40 -10.62 -9.04
C LEU A 46 -14.92 -10.25 -9.24
N LEU A 47 -14.55 -9.81 -10.44
CA LEU A 47 -13.17 -9.49 -10.78
C LEU A 47 -12.67 -8.21 -10.05
N PRO A 48 -13.42 -7.10 -9.98
CA PRO A 48 -13.06 -5.96 -9.14
C PRO A 48 -12.95 -6.29 -7.66
N TYR A 49 -13.86 -7.10 -7.12
CA TYR A 49 -13.82 -7.51 -5.71
C TYR A 49 -12.58 -8.35 -5.41
N TYR A 50 -12.28 -9.36 -6.24
CA TYR A 50 -11.07 -10.17 -6.10
C TYR A 50 -9.80 -9.31 -6.11
N SER A 51 -9.73 -8.34 -7.04
CA SER A 51 -8.59 -7.42 -7.14
C SER A 51 -8.41 -6.61 -5.84
N LEU A 52 -9.49 -6.06 -5.29
CA LEU A 52 -9.45 -5.30 -4.03
C LEU A 52 -9.10 -6.19 -2.83
N LYS A 53 -9.62 -7.42 -2.74
CA LYS A 53 -9.28 -8.36 -1.66
C LYS A 53 -7.79 -8.71 -1.70
N LEU A 54 -7.26 -9.01 -2.88
CA LEU A 54 -5.84 -9.34 -3.04
C LEU A 54 -4.94 -8.17 -2.62
N GLU A 55 -5.32 -6.94 -2.96
CA GLU A 55 -4.59 -5.75 -2.51
C GLU A 55 -4.73 -5.51 -1.01
N SER A 56 -5.91 -5.74 -0.44
CA SER A 56 -6.13 -5.60 1.01
C SER A 56 -5.28 -6.57 1.82
N GLU A 57 -5.13 -7.81 1.36
CA GLU A 57 -4.35 -8.80 2.08
C GLU A 57 -2.86 -8.44 2.03
N ARG A 58 -2.37 -7.99 0.86
CA ARG A 58 -1.02 -7.46 0.71
C ARG A 58 -0.76 -6.30 1.67
N LEU A 59 -1.68 -5.33 1.75
CA LEU A 59 -1.55 -4.20 2.68
C LEU A 59 -1.59 -4.65 4.14
N SER A 60 -2.52 -5.54 4.50
CA SER A 60 -2.65 -6.05 5.87
C SER A 60 -1.40 -6.81 6.35
N ARG A 61 -0.74 -7.55 5.45
CA ARG A 61 0.55 -8.20 5.74
C ARG A 61 1.64 -7.17 6.02
N SER A 62 1.52 -5.96 5.48
CA SER A 62 2.45 -4.85 5.67
C SER A 62 1.99 -3.80 6.69
N ASP A 63 0.91 -4.04 7.45
CA ASP A 63 0.42 -3.08 8.48
C ASP A 63 1.48 -2.77 9.54
N TRP A 64 2.29 -3.76 9.92
CA TRP A 64 3.41 -3.60 10.85
C TRP A 64 4.40 -2.51 10.39
N LEU A 65 4.49 -2.27 9.08
CA LEU A 65 5.37 -1.28 8.49
C LEU A 65 4.95 0.14 8.84
N LEU A 66 3.64 0.41 8.98
CA LEU A 66 3.14 1.72 9.38
C LEU A 66 3.54 2.05 10.81
N ASP A 67 3.38 1.10 11.73
CA ASP A 67 3.72 1.26 13.14
C ASP A 67 5.23 1.48 13.30
N ASP A 68 6.06 0.61 12.72
CA ASP A 68 7.52 0.71 12.80
C ASP A 68 8.03 2.00 12.12
N THR A 69 7.47 2.39 10.97
CA THR A 69 7.83 3.64 10.30
C THR A 69 7.44 4.87 11.14
N SER A 70 6.29 4.83 11.82
CA SER A 70 5.86 5.91 12.71
C SER A 70 6.79 6.07 13.91
N VAL A 71 7.24 4.97 14.51
CA VAL A 71 8.22 5.00 15.61
C VAL A 71 9.55 5.59 15.13
N VAL A 72 10.05 5.16 13.96
CA VAL A 72 11.29 5.69 13.37
C VAL A 72 11.17 7.19 13.09
N ILE A 73 10.05 7.67 12.53
CA ILE A 73 9.83 9.12 12.33
C ILE A 73 9.85 9.88 13.66
N GLY A 74 9.25 9.34 14.72
CA GLY A 74 9.29 9.90 16.06
C GLY A 74 10.73 10.08 16.57
N LEU A 75 11.51 9.00 16.57
CA LEU A 75 12.90 9.01 17.01
C LEU A 75 13.78 9.96 16.17
N LEU A 76 13.57 10.03 14.86
CA LEU A 76 14.29 10.98 14.00
C LEU A 76 13.98 12.44 14.37
N ASN A 77 12.73 12.76 14.74
CA ASN A 77 12.37 14.09 15.23
C ASN A 77 13.07 14.42 16.55
N ASP A 78 13.17 13.45 17.45
CA ASP A 78 13.89 13.63 18.72
C ASP A 78 15.38 13.88 18.48
N ILE A 79 16.02 13.13 17.57
CA ILE A 79 17.41 13.37 17.16
C ILE A 79 17.58 14.77 16.55
N ILE A 80 16.67 15.21 15.69
CA ILE A 80 16.70 16.57 15.09
C ILE A 80 16.59 17.65 16.19
N ASN A 81 15.65 17.50 17.11
CA ASN A 81 15.43 18.46 18.19
C ASN A 81 16.63 18.53 19.15
N GLN A 82 17.13 17.37 19.59
CA GLN A 82 18.31 17.26 20.45
C GLN A 82 19.56 17.84 19.78
N SER A 83 19.76 17.56 18.48
CA SER A 83 20.87 18.13 17.72
C SER A 83 20.84 19.66 17.69
N THR A 84 19.63 20.25 17.60
CA THR A 84 19.43 21.71 17.60
C THR A 84 19.78 22.31 18.95
N SER A 85 19.39 21.64 20.04
CA SER A 85 19.76 22.05 21.40
C SER A 85 21.28 22.02 21.62
N ILE A 86 21.98 21.01 21.10
CA ILE A 86 23.45 20.91 21.22
C ILE A 86 24.12 22.06 20.45
N GLU A 87 23.65 22.37 19.25
CA GLU A 87 24.17 23.48 18.44
C GLU A 87 23.98 24.83 19.15
N GLU A 88 22.80 25.07 19.74
CA GLU A 88 22.53 26.29 20.50
C GLU A 88 23.47 26.43 21.70
N GLN A 89 23.66 25.37 22.49
CA GLN A 89 24.57 25.36 23.64
C GLN A 89 26.02 25.59 23.22
N SER A 90 26.44 25.00 22.11
CA SER A 90 27.78 25.20 21.53
C SER A 90 27.98 26.64 21.04
N ASN A 91 26.97 27.22 20.40
CA ASN A 91 27.02 28.61 19.94
C ASN A 91 27.08 29.58 21.12
N GLN A 92 26.31 29.35 22.18
CA GLN A 92 26.38 30.13 23.41
C GLN A 92 27.77 30.06 24.04
N PHE A 93 28.35 28.85 24.16
CA PHE A 93 29.73 28.67 24.62
C PHE A 93 30.73 29.49 23.80
N ASN A 94 30.64 29.44 22.46
CA ASN A 94 31.56 30.16 21.57
C ASN A 94 31.45 31.68 21.73
N ILE A 95 30.23 32.21 21.88
CA ILE A 95 29.98 33.64 22.10
C ILE A 95 30.58 34.07 23.44
N GLU A 96 30.32 33.33 24.52
CA GLU A 96 30.83 33.67 25.84
C GLU A 96 32.36 33.54 25.92
N HIS A 97 32.93 32.49 25.32
CA HIS A 97 34.36 32.30 25.23
C HIS A 97 35.06 33.42 24.44
N ALA A 98 34.48 33.83 23.30
CA ALA A 98 35.00 34.95 22.52
C ALA A 98 34.96 36.26 23.32
N LYS A 99 33.87 36.51 24.06
CA LYS A 99 33.74 37.69 24.93
C LYS A 99 34.79 37.70 26.04
N ILE A 100 35.03 36.57 26.71
CA ILE A 100 36.08 36.46 27.75
C ILE A 100 37.46 36.78 27.15
N LYS A 101 37.74 36.28 25.94
CA LYS A 101 38.99 36.56 25.24
C LYS A 101 39.13 38.05 24.91
N GLU A 102 38.09 38.67 24.36
CA GLU A 102 38.05 40.10 24.05
C GLU A 102 38.24 40.97 25.32
N ASP A 103 37.62 40.58 26.44
CA ASP A 103 37.76 41.26 27.74
C ASP A 103 39.21 41.22 28.24
N VAL A 104 39.90 40.08 28.06
CA VAL A 104 41.33 39.94 28.42
C VAL A 104 42.21 40.80 27.52
N GLU A 105 41.97 40.79 26.21
CA GLU A 105 42.72 41.59 25.24
C GLU A 105 42.54 43.09 25.49
N THR A 106 41.30 43.52 25.76
CA THR A 106 40.97 44.92 26.10
C THR A 106 41.61 45.35 27.41
N TYR A 107 41.60 44.48 28.42
CA TYR A 107 42.28 44.72 29.69
C TYR A 107 43.81 44.86 29.50
N ALA A 108 44.43 43.95 28.74
CA ALA A 108 45.85 44.00 28.42
C ALA A 108 46.24 45.27 27.65
N ALA A 109 45.44 45.66 26.64
CA ALA A 109 45.65 46.89 25.89
C ALA A 109 45.57 48.13 26.78
N SER A 110 44.63 48.15 27.72
CA SER A 110 44.45 49.25 28.67
C SER A 110 45.64 49.38 29.62
N LEU A 111 46.14 48.26 30.18
CA LEU A 111 47.34 48.23 31.00
C LEU A 111 48.59 48.69 30.23
N ASN A 112 48.77 48.20 28.99
CA ASN A 112 49.88 48.59 28.14
C ASN A 112 49.86 50.07 27.79
N LYS A 113 48.68 50.65 27.54
CA LYS A 113 48.50 52.08 27.28
C LYS A 113 48.90 52.92 28.49
N ILE A 114 48.50 52.53 29.70
CA ILE A 114 48.90 53.21 30.94
C ILE A 114 50.42 53.14 31.13
N HIS A 115 51.02 51.95 30.96
CA HIS A 115 52.46 51.76 31.06
C HIS A 115 53.23 52.62 30.06
N TYR A 116 52.78 52.66 28.81
CA TYR A 116 53.37 53.47 27.77
C TYR A 116 53.32 54.98 28.08
N LEU A 117 52.15 55.48 28.48
CA LEU A 117 51.96 56.89 28.79
C LEU A 117 52.85 57.33 29.95
N LEU A 118 52.92 56.55 31.02
CA LEU A 118 53.72 56.89 32.20
C LEU A 118 55.23 56.82 31.92
N ASN A 119 55.68 55.81 31.18
CA ASN A 119 57.10 55.65 30.83
C ASN A 119 57.58 56.75 29.86
N ARG A 120 56.74 57.19 28.91
CA ARG A 120 57.13 58.16 27.88
C ARG A 120 56.99 59.63 28.32
N THR A 121 56.04 59.94 29.20
CA THR A 121 55.74 61.34 29.55
C THR A 121 56.40 61.82 30.84
N GLY A 122 56.91 60.91 31.67
CA GLY A 122 57.50 61.26 32.98
C GLY A 122 56.50 61.90 33.96
N ILE A 123 55.20 61.86 33.64
CA ILE A 123 54.14 62.42 34.48
C ILE A 123 53.99 61.53 35.72
N ALA A 124 54.05 62.12 36.90
CA ALA A 124 53.79 61.41 38.14
C ALA A 124 52.35 60.87 38.17
N ILE A 125 52.15 59.70 38.79
CA ILE A 125 50.86 58.98 38.90
C ILE A 125 49.74 59.88 39.45
N THR A 126 50.10 60.91 40.23
CA THR A 126 49.19 61.91 40.82
C THR A 126 48.56 62.89 39.82
N GLY A 127 48.90 62.81 38.53
CA GLY A 127 48.25 63.59 37.49
C GLY A 127 46.78 63.16 37.32
N ALA A 128 45.83 64.09 37.48
CA ALA A 128 44.39 63.81 37.48
C ALA A 128 43.86 63.02 36.27
N GLY A 129 44.53 63.11 35.11
CA GLY A 129 44.19 62.32 33.92
C GLY A 129 44.61 60.85 33.99
N ILE A 130 45.74 60.55 34.62
CA ILE A 130 46.26 59.19 34.79
C ILE A 130 45.54 58.48 35.94
N GLN A 131 45.25 59.22 37.01
CA GLN A 131 44.41 58.75 38.11
C GLN A 131 43.04 58.24 37.61
N ARG A 132 42.36 59.02 36.74
CA ARG A 132 41.07 58.61 36.13
C ARG A 132 41.18 57.38 35.24
N LEU A 133 42.29 57.20 34.53
CA LEU A 133 42.53 56.01 33.71
C LEU A 133 42.79 54.76 34.58
N ILE A 134 43.51 54.93 35.70
CA ILE A 134 43.79 53.87 36.67
C ILE A 134 42.50 53.46 37.41
N GLU A 135 41.66 54.43 37.81
CA GLU A 135 40.37 54.20 38.47
C GLU A 135 39.37 53.43 37.60
N GLN A 136 39.53 53.45 36.27
CA GLN A 136 38.68 52.74 35.32
C GLN A 136 39.12 51.29 35.07
N ILE A 137 40.30 50.89 35.52
CA ILE A 137 40.80 49.52 35.35
C ILE A 137 40.65 48.77 36.68
N PRO A 138 39.97 47.61 36.71
CA PRO A 138 39.90 46.79 37.90
C PRO A 138 41.25 46.14 38.18
N LEU A 139 42.05 46.76 39.05
CA LEU A 139 43.38 46.28 39.45
C LEU A 139 43.29 45.21 40.53
N ASN A 140 44.26 44.30 40.55
CA ASN A 140 44.30 43.25 41.56
C ASN A 140 45.15 43.67 42.79
N PRO A 141 44.59 43.63 44.02
CA PRO A 141 45.32 43.99 45.24
C PRO A 141 46.58 43.14 45.49
N ALA A 142 46.64 41.92 44.96
CA ALA A 142 47.83 41.07 45.07
C ALA A 142 49.06 41.64 44.37
N CYS A 143 48.87 42.61 43.47
CA CYS A 143 49.95 43.27 42.74
C CYS A 143 50.40 44.61 43.37
N ASP A 144 49.74 45.06 44.45
CA ASP A 144 50.06 46.31 45.17
C ASP A 144 51.48 46.38 45.75
N PRO A 145 52.14 45.27 46.17
CA PRO A 145 53.52 45.30 46.65
C PRO A 145 54.55 45.66 45.56
N LEU A 146 54.17 45.60 44.27
CA LEU A 146 55.04 45.93 43.16
C LEU A 146 55.00 47.42 42.87
N ALA A 147 56.14 47.98 42.44
CA ALA A 147 56.21 49.39 42.04
C ALA A 147 55.11 49.70 41.01
N PRO A 148 54.18 50.63 41.29
CA PRO A 148 53.04 50.90 40.43
C PRO A 148 53.47 51.20 39.00
N ILE A 149 52.81 50.56 38.03
CA ILE A 149 53.06 50.71 36.58
C ILE A 149 54.46 50.24 36.13
N SER A 150 55.24 49.60 36.99
CA SER A 150 56.42 48.84 36.54
C SER A 150 56.02 47.70 35.59
N ARG A 151 56.97 47.22 34.79
CA ARG A 151 56.76 46.03 33.94
C ARG A 151 56.23 44.85 34.77
N GLY A 152 56.83 44.60 35.94
CA GLY A 152 56.38 43.54 36.85
C GLY A 152 54.96 43.74 37.38
N TRP A 153 54.54 44.99 37.63
CA TRP A 153 53.17 45.29 38.05
C TRP A 153 52.14 45.04 36.93
N VAL A 154 52.47 45.41 35.69
CA VAL A 154 51.65 45.13 34.51
C VAL A 154 51.54 43.62 34.29
N ASP A 155 52.67 42.92 34.32
CA ASP A 155 52.74 41.47 34.12
C ASP A 155 51.96 40.72 35.21
N CYS A 156 52.05 41.16 36.48
CA CYS A 156 51.27 40.61 37.59
C CYS A 156 49.76 40.76 37.37
N ASN A 157 49.29 41.97 37.06
CA ASN A 157 47.86 42.23 36.84
C ASN A 157 47.32 41.45 35.64
N LEU A 158 48.11 41.34 34.57
CA LEU A 158 47.77 40.55 33.39
C LEU A 158 47.71 39.04 33.71
N GLN A 159 48.69 38.53 34.45
CA GLN A 159 48.73 37.12 34.86
C GLN A 159 47.54 36.76 35.74
N VAL A 160 47.17 37.62 36.70
CA VAL A 160 46.00 37.37 37.55
C VAL A 160 44.71 37.41 36.75
N ARG A 161 44.55 38.37 35.82
CA ARG A 161 43.40 38.41 34.90
C ARG A 161 43.32 37.16 34.03
N ASN A 162 44.45 36.71 33.47
CA ASN A 162 44.52 35.49 32.66
C ASN A 162 44.13 34.25 33.46
N ASN A 163 44.59 34.12 34.71
CA ASN A 163 44.23 33.02 35.59
C ASN A 163 42.73 33.02 35.96
N GLN A 164 42.17 34.20 36.24
CA GLN A 164 40.73 34.35 36.48
C GLN A 164 39.92 33.97 35.26
N SER A 165 40.28 34.48 34.07
CA SER A 165 39.62 34.13 32.82
C SER A 165 39.75 32.63 32.50
N ALA A 166 40.91 32.02 32.73
CA ALA A 166 41.10 30.58 32.56
C ALA A 166 40.19 29.76 33.48
N PHE A 167 40.00 30.19 34.74
CA PHE A 167 39.05 29.57 35.66
C PHE A 167 37.59 29.74 35.19
N THR A 168 37.22 30.94 34.73
CA THR A 168 35.88 31.20 34.16
C THR A 168 35.62 30.34 32.94
N ILE A 169 36.58 30.23 32.02
CA ILE A 169 36.48 29.37 30.83
C ILE A 169 36.34 27.90 31.23
N LYS A 170 37.08 27.44 32.25
CA LYS A 170 36.95 26.06 32.77
C LYS A 170 35.54 25.80 33.33
N ASN A 171 34.98 26.74 34.08
CA ASN A 171 33.62 26.61 34.60
C ASN A 171 32.57 26.66 33.49
N LEU A 172 32.74 27.56 32.52
CA LEU A 172 31.90 27.64 31.33
C LEU A 172 31.91 26.31 30.58
N TYR A 173 33.10 25.74 30.31
CA TYR A 173 33.23 24.42 29.71
C TYR A 173 32.54 23.33 30.51
N SER A 174 32.75 23.29 31.83
CA SER A 174 32.11 22.30 32.71
C SER A 174 30.58 22.41 32.69
N SER A 175 30.05 23.64 32.67
CA SER A 175 28.62 23.91 32.60
C SER A 175 28.03 23.43 31.27
N THR A 176 28.63 23.84 30.15
CA THR A 176 28.22 23.41 28.81
C THR A 176 28.33 21.89 28.64
N PHE A 177 29.40 21.27 29.16
CA PHE A 177 29.55 19.82 29.17
C PHE A 177 28.43 19.12 29.94
N SER A 178 28.10 19.62 31.14
CA SER A 178 27.01 19.04 31.95
C SER A 178 25.63 19.16 31.29
N ALA A 179 25.42 20.18 30.46
CA ALA A 179 24.19 20.36 29.69
C ALA A 179 24.14 19.43 28.45
N ILE A 180 25.27 19.26 27.74
CA ILE A 180 25.34 18.49 26.50
C ILE A 180 25.43 16.98 26.74
N SER A 181 26.17 16.54 27.76
CA SER A 181 26.41 15.12 28.03
C SER A 181 25.15 14.23 28.13
N PRO A 182 24.07 14.62 28.85
CA PRO A 182 22.85 13.82 28.87
C PRO A 182 22.15 13.78 27.51
N ILE A 183 22.15 14.88 26.77
CA ILE A 183 21.56 14.96 25.43
C ILE A 183 22.31 14.04 24.46
N GLN A 184 23.64 14.04 24.53
CA GLN A 184 24.49 13.14 23.75
C GLN A 184 24.18 11.67 24.04
N SER A 185 24.00 11.29 25.31
CA SER A 185 23.66 9.91 25.66
C SER A 185 22.31 9.49 25.10
N GLN A 186 21.31 10.37 25.14
CA GLN A 186 19.99 10.09 24.58
C GLN A 186 20.06 9.95 23.06
N LEU A 187 20.77 10.84 22.38
CA LEU A 187 20.90 10.83 20.92
C LEU A 187 21.54 9.54 20.39
N VAL A 188 22.48 8.96 21.14
CA VAL A 188 23.09 7.67 20.81
C VAL A 188 22.11 6.52 21.00
N SER A 189 21.30 6.56 22.06
CA SER A 189 20.26 5.56 22.29
C SER A 189 19.21 5.59 21.18
N ASP A 190 18.70 6.78 20.85
CA ASP A 190 17.70 6.97 19.80
C ASP A 190 18.25 6.52 18.44
N ALA A 191 19.52 6.82 18.14
CA ALA A 191 20.19 6.39 16.92
C ALA A 191 20.34 4.86 16.83
N GLU A 192 20.65 4.19 17.94
CA GLU A 192 20.74 2.73 18.00
C GLU A 192 19.38 2.06 17.80
N GLU A 193 18.33 2.63 18.39
CA GLU A 193 16.96 2.14 18.22
C GLU A 193 16.49 2.29 16.76
N VAL A 194 16.74 3.44 16.13
CA VAL A 194 16.46 3.66 14.71
C VAL A 194 17.20 2.66 13.82
N GLU A 195 18.49 2.40 14.08
CA GLU A 195 19.26 1.40 13.33
C GLU A 195 18.67 -0.01 13.50
N GLY A 196 18.24 -0.37 14.71
CA GLY A 196 17.58 -1.64 15.01
C GLY A 196 16.27 -1.83 14.27
N LEU A 197 15.38 -0.82 14.32
CA LEU A 197 14.09 -0.83 13.65
C LEU A 197 14.24 -0.89 12.13
N ILE A 198 15.11 -0.06 11.55
CA ILE A 198 15.44 -0.12 10.11
C ILE A 198 15.99 -1.50 9.72
N GLY A 199 16.83 -2.09 10.56
CA GLY A 199 17.36 -3.44 10.36
C GLY A 199 16.26 -4.50 10.33
N ASN A 200 15.27 -4.39 11.22
CA ASN A 200 14.11 -5.29 11.26
C ASN A 200 13.21 -5.10 10.03
N ILE A 201 12.90 -3.85 9.67
CA ILE A 201 12.12 -3.52 8.46
C ILE A 201 12.78 -4.15 7.23
N ARG A 202 14.09 -3.98 7.06
CA ARG A 202 14.83 -4.55 5.91
C ARG A 202 14.75 -6.07 5.87
N LYS A 203 14.90 -6.74 7.02
CA LYS A 203 14.84 -8.21 7.10
C LYS A 203 13.46 -8.73 6.73
N GLN A 204 12.40 -8.11 7.24
CA GLN A 204 11.03 -8.52 6.96
C GLN A 204 10.64 -8.27 5.49
N LEU A 205 10.97 -7.10 4.93
CA LEU A 205 10.77 -6.82 3.49
C LEU A 205 11.54 -7.82 2.60
N SER A 206 12.76 -8.21 3.00
CA SER A 206 13.53 -9.22 2.26
C SER A 206 12.85 -10.59 2.33
N ALA A 207 12.31 -10.98 3.48
CA ALA A 207 11.57 -12.23 3.63
C ALA A 207 10.29 -12.23 2.78
N GLU A 208 9.51 -11.14 2.80
CA GLU A 208 8.28 -10.98 2.01
C GLU A 208 8.53 -11.03 0.50
N SER A 209 9.56 -10.33 0.01
CA SER A 209 9.94 -10.38 -1.41
C SER A 209 10.40 -11.77 -1.86
N THR A 210 11.03 -12.54 -0.96
CA THR A 210 11.43 -13.93 -1.24
C THR A 210 10.21 -14.84 -1.34
N SER A 211 9.21 -14.67 -0.47
CA SER A 211 7.94 -15.41 -0.56
C SER A 211 7.11 -15.01 -1.79
N ALA A 212 7.06 -13.73 -2.14
CA ALA A 212 6.30 -13.23 -3.29
C ALA A 212 6.86 -13.74 -4.63
N ASN A 213 8.19 -13.84 -4.77
CA ASN A 213 8.84 -14.42 -5.94
C ASN A 213 8.62 -15.95 -6.07
N GLN A 214 8.26 -16.60 -4.97
CA GLN A 214 7.93 -18.02 -4.95
C GLN A 214 6.45 -18.25 -5.36
N GLU A 215 5.55 -17.35 -4.98
CA GLU A 215 4.14 -17.34 -5.40
C GLU A 215 3.93 -16.87 -6.86
N SER A 216 4.73 -15.90 -7.36
CA SER A 216 4.61 -15.39 -8.73
C SER A 216 4.98 -16.42 -9.80
N ASN A 217 5.81 -17.41 -9.47
CA ASN A 217 6.11 -18.54 -10.36
C ASN A 217 4.95 -19.56 -10.46
N SER A 218 3.89 -19.37 -9.67
CA SER A 218 2.78 -20.32 -9.53
C SER A 218 1.45 -19.80 -10.09
N THR A 219 1.36 -18.53 -10.50
CA THR A 219 0.07 -17.88 -10.79
C THR A 219 0.10 -17.07 -12.08
N LEU A 220 -0.88 -17.31 -12.96
CA LEU A 220 -1.07 -16.62 -14.24
C LEU A 220 -1.40 -15.13 -13.98
N THR A 221 -0.44 -14.23 -14.17
CA THR A 221 -0.62 -12.78 -14.03
C THR A 221 -1.41 -12.22 -15.21
N LEU A 222 -2.64 -11.78 -14.94
CA LEU A 222 -3.42 -10.96 -15.89
C LEU A 222 -2.81 -9.55 -15.95
N PRO A 223 -2.67 -8.96 -17.15
CA PRO A 223 -2.22 -7.58 -17.28
C PRO A 223 -3.40 -6.65 -16.95
N SER A 224 -3.47 -6.15 -15.71
CA SER A 224 -4.36 -5.03 -15.40
C SER A 224 -3.73 -4.09 -14.39
N VAL A 225 -3.75 -2.80 -14.73
CA VAL A 225 -3.71 -1.64 -13.83
C VAL A 225 -2.70 -1.79 -12.69
N GLN A 226 -1.46 -1.37 -12.94
CA GLN A 226 -0.45 -1.24 -11.89
C GLN A 226 -1.02 -0.43 -10.72
N PRO A 227 -1.19 -1.04 -9.53
CA PRO A 227 -1.54 -0.29 -8.35
C PRO A 227 -0.31 0.55 -7.91
N PRO A 228 -0.53 1.61 -7.13
CA PRO A 228 0.56 2.45 -6.62
C PRO A 228 1.57 1.66 -5.77
N VAL A 229 1.21 0.50 -5.24
CA VAL A 229 2.11 -0.35 -4.42
C VAL A 229 3.23 -0.98 -5.25
N ASP A 230 2.99 -1.34 -6.51
CA ASP A 230 4.06 -1.82 -7.39
C ASP A 230 5.04 -0.68 -7.74
N GLN A 231 4.59 0.58 -7.77
CA GLN A 231 5.48 1.74 -7.86
C GLN A 231 6.29 1.94 -6.57
N ILE A 232 5.72 1.69 -5.40
CA ILE A 232 6.44 1.74 -4.11
C ILE A 232 7.57 0.68 -4.04
N ALA A 233 7.40 -0.48 -4.68
CA ALA A 233 8.41 -1.54 -4.75
C ALA A 233 9.43 -1.37 -5.89
N THR A 234 9.04 -0.74 -7.02
CA THR A 234 9.89 -0.64 -8.22
C THR A 234 10.61 0.69 -8.40
N ASP A 235 10.04 1.81 -7.94
CA ASP A 235 10.76 3.07 -7.83
C ASP A 235 11.55 3.06 -6.51
N LEU A 236 12.72 2.41 -6.54
CA LEU A 236 13.78 2.57 -5.53
C LEU A 236 13.20 2.78 -4.12
N GLY A 237 12.67 1.71 -3.52
CA GLY A 237 12.21 1.74 -2.12
C GLY A 237 13.28 2.37 -1.21
N PRO A 238 12.99 2.65 0.07
CA PRO A 238 13.86 3.46 0.93
C PRO A 238 15.31 2.94 1.09
N THR A 239 15.66 1.78 0.54
CA THR A 239 16.95 1.08 0.60
C THR A 239 18.21 1.92 0.35
N PRO A 240 18.37 2.78 -0.68
CA PRO A 240 19.58 3.60 -0.82
C PRO A 240 19.65 4.64 0.30
N TYR A 241 18.54 5.26 0.66
CA TYR A 241 18.46 6.25 1.74
C TYR A 241 18.65 5.63 3.13
N LEU A 242 18.09 4.44 3.38
CA LEU A 242 18.27 3.65 4.60
C LEU A 242 19.76 3.34 4.81
N SER A 243 20.47 2.90 3.77
CA SER A 243 21.91 2.61 3.90
C SER A 243 22.74 3.84 4.22
N ASN A 244 22.42 5.00 3.64
CA ASN A 244 23.14 6.24 3.88
C ASN A 244 22.90 6.76 5.31
N VAL A 245 21.65 6.73 5.78
CA VAL A 245 21.30 7.19 7.13
C VAL A 245 21.79 6.25 8.21
N THR A 246 21.71 4.93 8.01
CA THR A 246 22.31 3.97 8.96
C THR A 246 23.81 4.20 9.11
N ASN A 247 24.53 4.56 8.04
CA ASN A 247 25.95 4.89 8.14
C ASN A 247 26.19 6.19 8.91
N GLU A 248 25.36 7.23 8.72
CA GLU A 248 25.49 8.47 9.49
C GLU A 248 25.14 8.29 10.97
N LEU A 249 24.10 7.52 11.29
CA LEU A 249 23.74 7.16 12.68
C LEU A 249 24.85 6.33 13.34
N ARG A 250 25.47 5.41 12.61
CA ARG A 250 26.63 4.65 13.07
C ARG A 250 27.85 5.55 13.31
N ASN A 251 28.08 6.54 12.44
CA ASN A 251 29.12 7.54 12.64
C ASN A 251 28.88 8.32 13.94
N LEU A 252 27.65 8.79 14.19
CA LEU A 252 27.28 9.47 15.44
C LEU A 252 27.57 8.63 16.69
N ARG A 253 27.30 7.32 16.63
CA ARG A 253 27.66 6.37 17.69
C ARG A 253 29.17 6.29 17.90
N THR A 254 29.95 6.27 16.81
CA THR A 254 31.41 6.15 16.87
C THR A 254 32.06 7.38 17.51
N TYR A 255 31.49 8.58 17.29
CA TYR A 255 31.96 9.84 17.90
C TYR A 255 31.47 10.05 19.35
N SER A 256 30.62 9.16 19.87
CA SER A 256 30.09 9.23 21.24
C SER A 256 30.86 8.41 22.28
N ALA A 257 32.00 7.82 21.90
CA ALA A 257 32.84 7.06 22.80
C ALA A 257 33.31 7.93 24.01
N PRO A 258 33.51 7.37 25.21
CA PRO A 258 33.84 8.13 26.43
C PRO A 258 35.12 8.98 26.35
N SER A 259 35.93 8.81 25.30
CA SER A 259 37.20 9.50 25.05
C SER A 259 37.13 10.64 24.04
N THR A 260 36.06 10.77 23.25
CA THR A 260 35.90 11.86 22.27
C THR A 260 35.30 13.08 22.97
N GLY A 261 35.99 14.22 22.85
CA GLY A 261 35.57 15.46 23.51
C GLY A 261 34.25 15.96 22.93
N VAL A 262 33.44 16.67 23.74
CA VAL A 262 32.17 17.29 23.30
C VAL A 262 32.32 18.08 22.00
N LEU A 263 33.50 18.68 21.76
CA LEU A 263 33.83 19.43 20.55
C LEU A 263 33.87 18.56 19.27
N GLU A 264 34.38 17.33 19.35
CA GLU A 264 34.42 16.39 18.23
C GLU A 264 33.01 15.85 17.94
N PHE A 265 32.20 15.66 18.99
CA PHE A 265 30.80 15.27 18.86
C PHE A 265 29.93 16.37 18.23
N THR A 266 30.10 17.64 18.61
CA THR A 266 29.42 18.75 17.92
C THR A 266 29.83 18.89 16.46
N GLN A 267 31.08 18.59 16.12
CA GLN A 267 31.54 18.60 14.73
C GLN A 267 30.95 17.44 13.91
N ALA A 268 30.75 16.27 14.52
CA ALA A 268 30.09 15.12 13.88
C ALA A 268 28.59 15.39 13.62
N LEU A 269 27.93 16.15 14.49
CA LEU A 269 26.58 16.70 14.31
C LEU A 269 26.55 17.94 13.40
N SER A 270 27.36 17.91 12.34
CA SER A 270 27.42 19.01 11.37
C SER A 270 26.05 19.33 10.78
N PRO A 271 25.83 20.57 10.29
CA PRO A 271 24.62 20.93 9.55
C PRO A 271 24.31 19.98 8.38
N GLN A 272 25.35 19.40 7.75
CA GLN A 272 25.19 18.43 6.67
C GLN A 272 24.61 17.10 7.17
N THR A 273 25.04 16.62 8.34
CA THR A 273 24.50 15.39 8.95
C THR A 273 23.03 15.58 9.31
N ARG A 274 22.68 16.73 9.91
CA ARG A 274 21.28 17.05 10.24
C ARG A 274 20.41 17.12 8.98
N GLU A 275 20.90 17.76 7.92
CA GLU A 275 20.16 17.86 6.66
C GLU A 275 19.87 16.48 6.06
N LYS A 276 20.82 15.54 6.10
CA LYS A 276 20.59 14.15 5.66
C LYS A 276 19.52 13.43 6.49
N ILE A 277 19.51 13.65 7.80
CA ILE A 277 18.50 13.08 8.72
C ILE A 277 17.11 13.66 8.40
N ILE A 278 17.01 14.97 8.15
CA ILE A 278 15.76 15.65 7.75
C ILE A 278 15.24 15.12 6.40
N GLN A 279 16.13 14.96 5.42
CA GLN A 279 15.77 14.41 4.11
C GLN A 279 15.22 12.99 4.24
N PHE A 280 15.88 12.14 5.02
CA PHE A 280 15.41 10.77 5.26
C PHE A 280 14.07 10.72 5.98
N ARG A 281 13.86 11.53 7.01
CA ARG A 281 12.56 11.69 7.68
C ARG A 281 11.48 12.08 6.67
N THR A 282 11.77 13.04 5.79
CA THR A 282 10.82 13.51 4.76
C THR A 282 10.44 12.40 3.78
N GLU A 283 11.41 11.58 3.34
CA GLU A 283 11.13 10.44 2.47
C GLU A 283 10.33 9.34 3.18
N LEU A 284 10.61 9.07 4.47
CA LEU A 284 9.80 8.14 5.27
C LEU A 284 8.36 8.63 5.45
N GLU A 285 8.16 9.93 5.65
CA GLU A 285 6.82 10.52 5.70
C GLU A 285 6.09 10.40 4.37
N ARG A 286 6.76 10.64 3.23
CA ARG A 286 6.16 10.41 1.90
C ARG A 286 5.79 8.95 1.70
N PHE A 287 6.67 8.03 2.08
CA PHE A 287 6.43 6.59 2.01
C PHE A 287 5.19 6.21 2.82
N ARG A 288 5.14 6.63 4.09
CA ARG A 288 4.00 6.39 5.00
C ARG A 288 2.71 6.95 4.42
N ASN A 289 2.70 8.20 3.98
CA ASN A 289 1.51 8.84 3.41
C ASN A 289 1.04 8.13 2.13
N GLY A 290 1.97 7.64 1.31
CA GLY A 290 1.67 6.82 0.13
C GLY A 290 1.01 5.49 0.49
N PHE A 291 1.50 4.83 1.55
CA PHE A 291 0.90 3.58 2.05
C PHE A 291 -0.51 3.82 2.64
N GLU A 292 -0.68 4.83 3.50
CA GLU A 292 -1.99 5.21 4.05
C GLU A 292 -2.99 5.56 2.95
N ALA A 293 -2.55 6.26 1.90
CA ALA A 293 -3.36 6.53 0.72
C ALA A 293 -3.78 5.24 -0.01
N GLY A 294 -2.88 4.26 -0.14
CA GLY A 294 -3.19 2.93 -0.68
C GLY A 294 -4.27 2.19 0.12
N VAL A 295 -4.15 2.16 1.44
CA VAL A 295 -5.16 1.59 2.35
C VAL A 295 -6.52 2.29 2.16
N SER A 296 -6.53 3.62 2.14
CA SER A 296 -7.76 4.39 1.96
C SER A 296 -8.44 4.11 0.61
N PHE A 297 -7.65 3.94 -0.47
CA PHE A 297 -8.14 3.62 -1.80
C PHE A 297 -8.86 2.25 -1.83
N VAL A 298 -8.28 1.24 -1.18
CA VAL A 298 -8.89 -0.09 -1.09
C VAL A 298 -10.20 -0.03 -0.31
N VAL A 299 -10.20 0.62 0.85
CA VAL A 299 -11.41 0.78 1.70
C VAL A 299 -12.52 1.52 0.95
N ASP A 300 -12.20 2.62 0.28
CA ASP A 300 -13.17 3.39 -0.51
C ASP A 300 -13.66 2.61 -1.73
N GLY A 301 -12.80 1.81 -2.36
CA GLY A 301 -13.14 0.91 -3.45
C GLY A 301 -14.24 -0.08 -3.06
N ILE A 302 -14.11 -0.69 -1.87
CA ILE A 302 -15.10 -1.62 -1.32
C ILE A 302 -16.42 -0.91 -1.06
N LYS A 303 -16.40 0.22 -0.34
CA LYS A 303 -17.61 0.99 -0.03
C LYS A 303 -18.36 1.41 -1.28
N ARG A 304 -17.64 1.71 -2.37
CA ARG A 304 -18.25 2.02 -3.67
C ARG A 304 -18.88 0.79 -4.31
N LEU A 305 -18.26 -0.40 -4.24
CA LEU A 305 -18.85 -1.64 -4.73
C LEU A 305 -20.08 -2.04 -3.92
N GLU A 306 -19.99 -1.97 -2.60
CA GLU A 306 -21.09 -2.22 -1.68
C GLU A 306 -22.25 -1.25 -1.91
N GLY A 307 -21.96 0.05 -2.03
CA GLY A 307 -22.95 1.08 -2.33
C GLY A 307 -23.66 0.85 -3.68
N ARG A 308 -22.95 0.41 -4.72
CA ARG A 308 -23.56 0.04 -6.01
C ARG A 308 -24.49 -1.17 -5.89
N PHE A 309 -24.20 -2.09 -4.97
CA PHE A 309 -25.00 -3.30 -4.77
C PHE A 309 -26.22 -3.03 -3.88
N ASN A 310 -26.07 -2.25 -2.82
CA ASN A 310 -27.17 -1.84 -1.95
C ASN A 310 -28.20 -0.94 -2.67
N GLN A 311 -27.80 -0.30 -3.77
CA GLN A 311 -28.70 0.47 -4.65
C GLN A 311 -29.38 -0.39 -5.73
N PHE A 312 -29.06 -1.69 -5.82
CA PHE A 312 -29.61 -2.57 -6.84
C PHE A 312 -31.01 -3.05 -6.43
N GLU A 313 -32.04 -2.24 -6.70
CA GLU A 313 -33.43 -2.67 -6.59
C GLU A 313 -33.74 -3.67 -7.71
N SER A 314 -33.81 -4.96 -7.36
CA SER A 314 -34.22 -6.01 -8.29
C SER A 314 -35.70 -5.82 -8.69
N PRO A 315 -36.08 -6.11 -9.95
CA PRO A 315 -37.48 -6.15 -10.37
C PRO A 315 -38.31 -7.23 -9.63
N LEU A 316 -37.66 -8.10 -8.85
CA LEU A 316 -38.29 -9.09 -7.97
C LEU A 316 -38.45 -8.60 -6.50
N GLY A 317 -38.14 -7.33 -6.21
CA GLY A 317 -38.17 -6.72 -4.87
C GLY A 317 -36.79 -6.68 -4.20
N ASN A 318 -36.72 -6.08 -3.01
CA ASN A 318 -35.50 -6.04 -2.19
C ASN A 318 -35.13 -7.46 -1.74
N ILE A 319 -34.25 -8.12 -2.48
CA ILE A 319 -33.58 -9.32 -2.01
C ILE A 319 -32.38 -8.81 -1.19
N PRO A 320 -32.39 -8.94 0.15
CA PRO A 320 -31.28 -8.51 0.99
C PRO A 320 -30.15 -9.54 0.89
N LEU A 321 -29.54 -9.65 -0.29
CA LEU A 321 -28.24 -10.28 -0.43
C LEU A 321 -27.23 -9.16 -0.21
N GLY A 322 -26.32 -9.31 0.75
CA GLY A 322 -25.15 -8.46 0.80
C GLY A 322 -24.23 -8.79 -0.38
N LEU A 323 -23.27 -7.89 -0.65
CA LEU A 323 -22.27 -8.06 -1.70
C LEU A 323 -21.53 -9.41 -1.55
N ASN A 324 -21.23 -9.77 -0.30
CA ASN A 324 -20.48 -10.95 0.07
C ASN A 324 -21.25 -12.24 -0.24
N GLU A 325 -22.53 -12.31 0.11
CA GLU A 325 -23.37 -13.46 -0.23
C GLU A 325 -23.53 -13.55 -1.75
N ALA A 326 -23.73 -12.44 -2.45
CA ALA A 326 -23.90 -12.44 -3.89
C ALA A 326 -22.67 -13.04 -4.62
N ILE A 327 -21.46 -12.70 -4.18
CA ILE A 327 -20.20 -13.25 -4.70
C ILE A 327 -20.15 -14.76 -4.53
N VAL A 328 -20.47 -15.25 -3.33
CA VAL A 328 -20.42 -16.68 -2.98
C VAL A 328 -21.47 -17.50 -3.74
N TRP A 329 -22.68 -16.97 -3.91
CA TRP A 329 -23.77 -17.64 -4.62
C TRP A 329 -23.66 -17.60 -6.15
N PHE A 330 -22.83 -16.72 -6.70
CA PHE A 330 -22.78 -16.49 -8.14
C PHE A 330 -22.48 -17.75 -8.98
N PRO A 331 -21.46 -18.58 -8.67
CA PRO A 331 -21.22 -19.82 -9.40
C PRO A 331 -22.43 -20.77 -9.39
N PHE A 332 -23.17 -20.81 -8.27
CA PHE A 332 -24.38 -21.60 -8.13
C PHE A 332 -25.50 -21.09 -9.04
N PHE A 333 -25.76 -19.78 -9.06
CA PHE A 333 -26.78 -19.21 -9.96
C PHE A 333 -26.44 -19.45 -11.44
N LEU A 334 -25.16 -19.36 -11.80
CA LEU A 334 -24.71 -19.64 -13.16
C LEU A 334 -24.91 -21.12 -13.51
N ALA A 335 -24.61 -22.04 -12.61
CA ALA A 335 -24.84 -23.47 -12.78
C ALA A 335 -26.34 -23.82 -12.88
N ALA A 336 -27.17 -23.26 -12.01
CA ALA A 336 -28.62 -23.44 -12.04
C ALA A 336 -29.24 -22.87 -13.32
N GLY A 337 -28.84 -21.66 -13.73
CA GLY A 337 -29.27 -21.04 -14.98
C GLY A 337 -28.86 -21.86 -16.20
N PHE A 338 -27.64 -22.40 -16.22
CA PHE A 338 -27.19 -23.32 -17.28
C PHE A 338 -28.00 -24.62 -17.30
N PHE A 339 -28.34 -25.19 -16.14
CA PHE A 339 -29.18 -26.37 -16.08
C PHE A 339 -30.58 -26.12 -16.66
N VAL A 340 -31.22 -24.99 -16.34
CA VAL A 340 -32.50 -24.59 -16.94
C VAL A 340 -32.37 -24.40 -18.45
N PHE A 341 -31.33 -23.68 -18.90
CA PHE A 341 -31.03 -23.53 -20.32
C PHE A 341 -30.87 -24.88 -21.03
N SER A 342 -30.15 -25.82 -20.43
CA SER A 342 -29.94 -27.16 -20.98
C SER A 342 -31.25 -27.94 -21.15
N HIS A 343 -32.18 -27.76 -20.21
CA HIS A 343 -33.50 -28.38 -20.26
C HIS A 343 -34.35 -27.81 -21.41
N ILE A 344 -34.36 -26.48 -21.56
CA ILE A 344 -35.08 -25.81 -22.65
C ILE A 344 -34.47 -26.23 -24.00
N LEU A 345 -33.14 -26.29 -24.10
CA LEU A 345 -32.44 -26.74 -25.30
C LEU A 345 -32.84 -28.16 -25.69
N GLN A 346 -32.84 -29.09 -24.73
CA GLN A 346 -33.26 -30.47 -24.94
C GLN A 346 -34.70 -30.55 -25.47
N GLN A 347 -35.64 -29.80 -24.86
CA GLN A 347 -37.03 -29.77 -25.31
C GLN A 347 -37.17 -29.23 -26.74
N THR A 348 -36.43 -28.17 -27.08
CA THR A 348 -36.40 -27.62 -28.43
C THR A 348 -35.83 -28.61 -29.45
N MET A 349 -34.80 -29.39 -29.08
CA MET A 349 -34.25 -30.45 -29.93
C MET A 349 -35.26 -31.58 -30.18
N ILE A 350 -36.04 -31.99 -29.16
CA ILE A 350 -37.08 -33.02 -29.31
C ILE A 350 -38.15 -32.57 -30.30
N ILE A 351 -38.70 -31.37 -30.12
CA ILE A 351 -39.74 -30.82 -31.00
C ILE A 351 -39.24 -30.69 -32.43
N LYS A 352 -37.98 -30.25 -32.60
CA LYS A 352 -37.36 -30.18 -33.91
C LYS A 352 -37.24 -31.55 -34.59
N LYS A 353 -36.85 -32.58 -33.84
CA LYS A 353 -36.78 -33.97 -34.34
C LYS A 353 -38.15 -34.46 -34.78
N GLU A 354 -39.17 -34.23 -33.96
CA GLU A 354 -40.56 -34.61 -34.28
C GLU A 354 -41.07 -33.89 -35.54
N LEU A 355 -40.86 -32.58 -35.63
CA LEU A 355 -41.21 -31.79 -36.81
C LEU A 355 -40.51 -32.29 -38.08
N HIS A 356 -39.22 -32.63 -37.99
CA HIS A 356 -38.48 -33.18 -39.13
C HIS A 356 -39.01 -34.56 -39.55
N THR A 357 -39.33 -35.45 -38.60
CA THR A 357 -39.88 -36.78 -38.91
C THR A 357 -41.27 -36.72 -39.56
N LEU A 358 -42.15 -35.84 -39.07
CA LEU A 358 -43.48 -35.64 -39.65
C LEU A 358 -43.40 -35.08 -41.08
N MET A 359 -42.43 -34.20 -41.33
CA MET A 359 -42.20 -33.63 -42.66
C MET A 359 -41.62 -34.63 -43.65
N GLN A 360 -40.66 -35.46 -43.21
CA GLN A 360 -40.11 -36.53 -44.05
C GLN A 360 -41.20 -37.55 -44.44
N ALA A 361 -42.11 -37.88 -43.53
CA ALA A 361 -43.22 -38.80 -43.81
C ALA A 361 -44.19 -38.27 -44.88
N ARG A 362 -44.26 -36.94 -45.09
CA ARG A 362 -45.18 -36.31 -46.05
C ARG A 362 -44.68 -36.31 -47.50
N ASN A 363 -43.40 -36.65 -47.75
CA ASN A 363 -42.79 -36.72 -49.10
C ASN A 363 -43.04 -35.48 -49.99
N ASP A 364 -43.23 -34.29 -49.41
CA ASP A 364 -43.39 -33.04 -50.18
C ASP A 364 -42.08 -32.23 -50.20
N PRO A 365 -41.32 -32.27 -51.30
CA PRO A 365 -40.02 -31.60 -51.40
C PRO A 365 -40.12 -30.07 -51.33
N ARG A 366 -41.29 -29.47 -51.62
CA ARG A 366 -41.47 -28.01 -51.54
C ARG A 366 -41.77 -27.56 -50.12
N ALA A 367 -42.53 -28.34 -49.34
CA ALA A 367 -42.77 -28.09 -47.93
C ALA A 367 -41.48 -28.27 -47.12
N ILE A 368 -40.71 -29.32 -47.41
CA ILE A 368 -39.40 -29.58 -46.80
C ILE A 368 -38.46 -28.39 -47.05
N ALA A 369 -38.28 -27.93 -48.29
CA ALA A 369 -37.34 -26.84 -48.59
C ALA A 369 -37.72 -25.48 -47.96
N ARG A 370 -39.01 -25.17 -47.83
CA ARG A 370 -39.48 -23.89 -47.28
C ARG A 370 -39.30 -23.84 -45.77
N ILE A 371 -39.53 -24.96 -45.11
CA ILE A 371 -39.43 -25.11 -43.66
C ILE A 371 -38.00 -25.33 -43.23
N ASP A 372 -37.20 -26.08 -44.00
CA ASP A 372 -35.76 -26.21 -43.76
C ASP A 372 -35.09 -24.82 -43.81
N ARG A 373 -35.52 -23.94 -44.72
CA ARG A 373 -35.06 -22.54 -44.75
C ARG A 373 -35.49 -21.73 -43.51
N HIS A 374 -36.72 -21.91 -43.02
CA HIS A 374 -37.21 -21.23 -41.81
C HIS A 374 -36.53 -21.76 -40.53
N ILE A 375 -36.43 -23.08 -40.40
CA ILE A 375 -35.77 -23.78 -39.29
C ILE A 375 -34.27 -23.46 -39.27
N THR A 376 -33.59 -23.44 -40.42
CA THR A 376 -32.16 -23.10 -40.50
C THR A 376 -31.89 -21.66 -40.05
N ILE A 377 -32.82 -20.74 -40.28
CA ILE A 377 -32.70 -19.34 -39.81
C ILE A 377 -32.87 -19.26 -38.29
N LEU A 378 -33.85 -19.97 -37.71
CA LEU A 378 -34.11 -19.98 -36.27
C LEU A 378 -33.11 -20.81 -35.45
N SER A 379 -32.54 -21.88 -36.00
CA SER A 379 -31.65 -22.80 -35.28
C SER A 379 -30.16 -22.65 -35.61
N SER A 380 -29.76 -21.67 -36.41
CA SER A 380 -28.40 -21.54 -36.95
C SER A 380 -27.29 -21.38 -35.88
N LEU A 381 -27.62 -20.92 -34.66
CA LEU A 381 -26.65 -20.77 -33.58
C LEU A 381 -26.47 -22.03 -32.69
N TRP A 382 -27.39 -22.99 -32.74
CA TRP A 382 -27.42 -24.11 -31.78
C TRP A 382 -26.92 -25.39 -32.42
N ILE A 383 -26.38 -26.30 -31.60
CA ILE A 383 -25.90 -27.62 -32.05
C ILE A 383 -27.05 -28.32 -32.76
N ASP A 384 -26.94 -28.42 -34.08
CA ASP A 384 -27.97 -29.05 -34.90
C ASP A 384 -27.54 -30.47 -35.26
N PRO A 385 -28.30 -31.50 -34.82
CA PRO A 385 -28.00 -32.88 -35.21
C PRO A 385 -28.20 -33.12 -36.72
N ILE A 386 -28.88 -32.22 -37.43
CA ILE A 386 -29.26 -32.38 -38.85
C ILE A 386 -28.29 -31.67 -39.80
N ILE A 387 -27.54 -30.65 -39.34
CA ILE A 387 -26.61 -29.88 -40.18
C ILE A 387 -25.27 -30.63 -40.40
N PRO A 388 -24.65 -30.54 -41.59
CA PRO A 388 -23.35 -31.13 -41.86
C PRO A 388 -22.25 -30.66 -40.88
N LYS A 389 -21.42 -31.61 -40.42
CA LYS A 389 -20.36 -31.48 -39.39
C LYS A 389 -19.42 -30.27 -39.53
N ARG A 390 -19.33 -29.67 -40.73
CA ARG A 390 -18.41 -28.58 -41.06
C ARG A 390 -18.70 -27.25 -40.34
N LYS A 391 -19.94 -26.99 -39.88
CA LYS A 391 -20.32 -25.76 -39.15
C LYS A 391 -20.51 -25.94 -37.63
N GLN A 392 -20.36 -27.17 -37.13
CA GLN A 392 -20.53 -27.50 -35.71
C GLN A 392 -19.48 -26.93 -34.74
N PRO A 393 -18.20 -26.63 -35.08
CA PRO A 393 -17.22 -26.24 -34.06
C PRO A 393 -17.51 -24.87 -33.42
N VAL A 394 -18.05 -23.89 -34.17
CA VAL A 394 -18.38 -22.56 -33.62
C VAL A 394 -19.53 -22.65 -32.61
N GLN A 395 -20.56 -23.44 -32.93
CA GLN A 395 -21.71 -23.67 -32.04
C GLN A 395 -21.29 -24.41 -30.77
N LEU A 396 -20.35 -25.35 -30.90
CA LEU A 396 -19.79 -26.10 -29.79
C LEU A 396 -18.96 -25.18 -28.87
N VAL A 397 -18.13 -24.29 -29.43
CA VAL A 397 -17.40 -23.27 -28.65
C VAL A 397 -18.34 -22.34 -27.91
N LEU A 398 -19.38 -21.82 -28.57
CA LEU A 398 -20.35 -20.91 -27.95
C LEU A 398 -21.09 -21.57 -26.77
N PHE A 399 -21.36 -22.87 -26.88
CA PHE A 399 -21.99 -23.67 -25.84
C PHE A 399 -21.08 -23.92 -24.62
N PHE A 400 -19.75 -23.82 -24.77
CA PHE A 400 -18.80 -23.91 -23.65
C PHE A 400 -18.61 -22.58 -22.90
N VAL A 401 -19.10 -21.45 -23.42
CA VAL A 401 -18.94 -20.13 -22.76
C VAL A 401 -19.47 -20.12 -21.32
N PRO A 402 -20.69 -20.60 -21.01
CA PRO A 402 -21.16 -20.68 -19.62
C PRO A 402 -20.28 -21.54 -18.73
N PHE A 403 -19.70 -22.63 -19.26
CA PHE A 403 -18.80 -23.49 -18.49
C PHE A 403 -17.45 -22.84 -18.19
N LEU A 404 -16.88 -22.11 -19.16
CA LEU A 404 -15.66 -21.34 -18.93
C LEU A 404 -15.91 -20.23 -17.90
N LEU A 405 -17.05 -19.54 -17.99
CA LEU A 405 -17.47 -18.57 -16.98
C LEU A 405 -17.65 -19.23 -15.61
N PHE A 406 -18.28 -20.40 -15.54
CA PHE A 406 -18.45 -21.15 -14.30
C PHE A 406 -17.10 -21.50 -13.65
N ILE A 407 -16.15 -22.05 -14.42
CA ILE A 407 -14.81 -22.39 -13.93
C ILE A 407 -14.09 -21.14 -13.44
N ALA A 408 -14.03 -20.08 -14.26
CA ALA A 408 -13.34 -18.84 -13.89
C ALA A 408 -13.93 -18.23 -12.61
N SER A 409 -15.26 -18.21 -12.51
CA SER A 409 -15.96 -17.69 -11.34
C SER A 409 -15.70 -18.54 -10.10
N SER A 410 -15.75 -19.86 -10.24
CA SER A 410 -15.50 -20.80 -9.14
C SER A 410 -14.07 -20.69 -8.63
N LEU A 411 -13.09 -20.55 -9.52
CA LEU A 411 -11.70 -20.34 -9.14
C LEU A 411 -11.51 -19.02 -8.41
N LEU A 412 -12.08 -17.91 -8.91
CA LEU A 412 -11.98 -16.61 -8.24
C LEU A 412 -12.64 -16.64 -6.86
N VAL A 413 -13.85 -17.18 -6.73
CA VAL A 413 -14.53 -17.29 -5.43
C VAL A 413 -13.73 -18.18 -4.48
N ASN A 414 -13.19 -19.31 -4.95
CA ASN A 414 -12.36 -20.16 -4.11
C ASN A 414 -11.09 -19.42 -3.65
N SER A 415 -10.44 -18.68 -4.54
CA SER A 415 -9.30 -17.84 -4.16
C SER A 415 -9.69 -16.81 -3.10
N ILE A 416 -10.81 -16.10 -3.26
CA ILE A 416 -11.33 -15.16 -2.24
C ILE A 416 -11.52 -15.85 -0.89
N VAL A 417 -12.15 -17.03 -0.87
CA VAL A 417 -12.40 -17.80 0.36
C VAL A 417 -11.09 -18.27 1.01
N THR A 418 -10.09 -18.66 0.22
CA THR A 418 -8.78 -19.06 0.76
C THR A 418 -7.92 -17.90 1.26
N LEU A 419 -8.11 -16.71 0.68
CA LEU A 419 -7.48 -15.45 1.12
C LEU A 419 -8.14 -14.93 2.42
N ASP A 420 -9.38 -15.36 2.71
CA ASP A 420 -10.07 -15.08 3.98
C ASP A 420 -9.45 -15.92 5.11
N ASN A 421 -8.48 -15.33 5.83
CA ASN A 421 -7.77 -15.99 6.92
C ASN A 421 -8.45 -15.62 8.27
N PRO A 422 -9.04 -16.57 9.01
CA PRO A 422 -9.85 -16.27 10.20
C PRO A 422 -9.07 -15.70 11.39
N ASP A 423 -7.73 -15.76 11.36
CA ASP A 423 -6.86 -15.18 12.39
C ASP A 423 -6.57 -13.68 12.18
N ILE A 424 -7.00 -13.09 11.05
CA ILE A 424 -6.70 -11.70 10.68
C ILE A 424 -7.93 -10.81 10.93
N ARG A 425 -8.00 -10.25 12.15
CA ARG A 425 -8.84 -9.12 12.63
C ARG A 425 -10.37 -9.21 12.43
N GLU A 426 -11.12 -9.04 13.52
CA GLU A 426 -12.60 -8.88 13.54
C GLU A 426 -13.12 -7.69 12.70
N ASP A 427 -12.23 -6.77 12.29
CA ASP A 427 -12.56 -5.55 11.55
C ASP A 427 -12.36 -5.68 10.02
N ASP A 428 -12.08 -6.87 9.47
CA ASP A 428 -11.87 -7.06 8.03
C ASP A 428 -13.17 -6.72 7.25
N PRO A 429 -13.18 -5.68 6.39
CA PRO A 429 -14.35 -5.33 5.58
C PRO A 429 -14.73 -6.41 4.54
N PHE A 430 -13.90 -7.44 4.38
CA PHE A 430 -14.05 -8.48 3.36
C PHE A 430 -14.52 -9.84 3.91
N ILE A 431 -15.27 -9.87 5.02
CA ILE A 431 -15.84 -11.12 5.58
C ILE A 431 -16.89 -11.71 4.62
N ALA A 432 -16.45 -12.43 3.60
CA ALA A 432 -17.32 -13.13 2.67
C ALA A 432 -17.47 -14.61 3.03
N ALA A 433 -16.41 -15.22 3.58
CA ALA A 433 -16.43 -16.61 4.01
C ALA A 433 -16.66 -16.77 5.52
N ASN A 434 -16.23 -15.81 6.36
CA ASN A 434 -16.37 -15.96 7.81
C ASN A 434 -17.84 -15.82 8.29
N SER A 435 -18.65 -14.99 7.62
CA SER A 435 -20.10 -14.91 7.87
C SER A 435 -20.87 -16.08 7.24
N PHE A 436 -20.36 -16.62 6.14
CA PHE A 436 -20.99 -17.69 5.37
C PHE A 436 -20.34 -19.03 5.69
N ASN A 437 -20.90 -19.78 6.65
CA ASN A 437 -20.39 -21.09 7.10
C ASN A 437 -19.73 -21.87 5.95
N LEU A 438 -18.41 -22.08 6.03
CA LEU A 438 -17.58 -22.75 5.02
C LEU A 438 -18.20 -24.06 4.52
N GLY A 439 -18.96 -24.76 5.37
CA GLY A 439 -19.73 -25.94 5.01
C GLY A 439 -20.82 -25.69 3.98
N ILE A 440 -21.54 -24.56 4.06
CA ILE A 440 -22.55 -24.14 3.08
C ILE A 440 -21.88 -23.82 1.74
N TYR A 441 -20.74 -23.13 1.74
CA TYR A 441 -19.98 -22.87 0.51
C TYR A 441 -19.55 -24.17 -0.19
N ASN A 442 -18.93 -25.09 0.55
CA ASN A 442 -18.50 -26.39 0.01
C ASN A 442 -19.69 -27.18 -0.54
N TRP A 443 -20.83 -27.15 0.16
CA TRP A 443 -22.05 -27.79 -0.32
C TRP A 443 -22.55 -27.16 -1.63
N LEU A 444 -22.63 -25.82 -1.70
CA LEU A 444 -23.04 -25.10 -2.91
C LEU A 444 -22.10 -25.38 -4.07
N PHE A 445 -20.80 -25.45 -3.83
CA PHE A 445 -19.80 -25.78 -4.84
C PHE A 445 -20.06 -27.16 -5.44
N ILE A 446 -20.24 -28.19 -4.60
CA ILE A 446 -20.54 -29.56 -5.02
C ILE A 446 -21.84 -29.61 -5.83
N VAL A 447 -22.90 -28.96 -5.34
CA VAL A 447 -24.20 -28.92 -6.04
C VAL A 447 -24.07 -28.24 -7.39
N SER A 448 -23.31 -27.15 -7.48
CA SER A 448 -23.10 -26.40 -8.73
C SER A 448 -22.41 -27.25 -9.80
N TRP A 449 -21.37 -28.00 -9.42
CA TRP A 449 -20.74 -28.98 -10.32
C TRP A 449 -21.72 -30.05 -10.78
N GLY A 450 -22.53 -30.59 -9.86
CA GLY A 450 -23.58 -31.55 -10.19
C GLY A 450 -24.56 -31.02 -11.24
N LEU A 451 -25.01 -29.77 -11.10
CA LEU A 451 -25.93 -29.11 -12.04
C LEU A 451 -25.31 -28.88 -13.42
N ILE A 452 -24.07 -28.37 -13.47
CA ILE A 452 -23.32 -28.17 -14.71
C ILE A 452 -23.14 -29.51 -15.44
N ILE A 453 -22.62 -30.53 -14.76
CA ILE A 453 -22.36 -31.85 -15.34
C ILE A 453 -23.67 -32.47 -15.83
N ALA A 454 -24.75 -32.41 -15.03
CA ALA A 454 -26.05 -32.93 -15.43
C ALA A 454 -26.60 -32.21 -16.68
N GLY A 455 -26.40 -30.90 -16.79
CA GLY A 455 -26.78 -30.11 -17.96
C GLY A 455 -26.04 -30.54 -19.24
N TYR A 456 -24.72 -30.71 -19.15
CA TYR A 456 -23.91 -31.21 -20.27
C TYR A 456 -24.26 -32.65 -20.65
N VAL A 457 -24.41 -33.54 -19.66
CA VAL A 457 -24.80 -34.94 -19.86
C VAL A 457 -26.15 -35.03 -20.56
N ARG A 458 -27.15 -34.22 -20.18
CA ARG A 458 -28.46 -34.20 -20.85
C ARG A 458 -28.37 -33.88 -22.33
N ILE A 459 -27.46 -32.99 -22.72
CA ILE A 459 -27.29 -32.57 -24.11
C ILE A 459 -26.46 -33.59 -24.90
N LEU A 460 -25.38 -34.12 -24.30
CA LEU A 460 -24.48 -35.08 -24.95
C LEU A 460 -25.11 -36.48 -25.10
N PHE A 461 -25.89 -36.94 -24.11
CA PHE A 461 -26.59 -38.22 -24.18
C PHE A 461 -27.95 -38.13 -24.88
N PHE A 462 -28.30 -36.97 -25.44
CA PHE A 462 -29.42 -36.86 -26.35
C PHE A 462 -29.08 -37.66 -27.63
N ARG A 463 -29.46 -38.94 -27.62
CA ARG A 463 -29.27 -39.88 -28.73
C ARG A 463 -29.97 -39.30 -29.98
N ILE A 464 -29.14 -38.90 -30.93
CA ILE A 464 -29.50 -38.67 -32.34
C ILE A 464 -30.27 -39.88 -32.85
#